data_AF-A0A2H9HZG9-F1
#
_entry.id   AF-A0A2H9HZG9-F1
#
_cell.length_a   1.000
_cell.length_b   1.000
_cell.length_c   1.000
_cell.angle_alpha   90.00
_cell.angle_beta   90.00
_cell.angle_gamma   90.00
#
_symmetry.space_group_name_H-M   'P 1'
#
loop_
_entity.id
_entity.type
_entity.pdbx_description
1 polymer ?
#
loop_
_entity_poly.entity_id
_entity_poly.type
_entity_poly.pdbx_seq_one_letter_code
_entity_poly.pdbx_strand_id
1 'polypeptide(L)'
;MAEGACYAADRLFGGKGKPLLDRIYPRRCGQVAHWGGHWGPGGEIHFPWWLPPILQWCVDTRDPASDTTHSWTEHVVRYLSKHGPYRGPYPLEKVRAVCEKVYGDPRVGDPAFDYDPPEVKVIPAIWHTDRGMIVDSLILCEREHPRVFSMFSEDGSADTALMAKLFSACTGVEMSEKDLQKAGERIFNLLRAIDIRNHGRSRREDEKTVDYFMYPGKDDGVMLDKEKFLRLMDKYYELRGWDIESGWPTRSKLEELGLKEVADELDSLRAYRLGKVC
;
A
#
# COMPACT_ATOMS: atom_id res chain seq x y z
N MET A 1 -5.75 8.92 -10.70
CA MET A 1 -4.96 10.13 -10.33
C MET A 1 -5.75 10.95 -9.32
N ALA A 2 -5.26 11.00 -8.08
CA ALA A 2 -5.92 11.64 -6.93
C ALA A 2 -5.90 13.19 -6.94
N GLU A 3 -5.72 13.79 -8.13
CA GLU A 3 -5.54 15.22 -8.32
C GLU A 3 -6.87 15.98 -8.47
N GLY A 4 -8.02 15.31 -8.39
CA GLY A 4 -9.31 15.79 -8.91
C GLY A 4 -9.62 17.27 -8.66
N ALA A 5 -9.43 17.77 -7.43
CA ALA A 5 -9.65 19.18 -7.10
C ALA A 5 -8.57 20.14 -7.66
N CYS A 6 -7.29 19.75 -7.59
CA CYS A 6 -6.19 20.55 -8.12
C CYS A 6 -6.18 20.58 -9.66
N TYR A 7 -6.43 19.43 -10.28
CA TYR A 7 -6.59 19.29 -11.72
C TYR A 7 -7.79 20.09 -12.22
N ALA A 8 -8.93 20.04 -11.53
CA ALA A 8 -10.08 20.87 -11.85
C ALA A 8 -9.78 22.37 -11.68
N ALA A 9 -9.07 22.78 -10.61
CA ALA A 9 -8.62 24.15 -10.43
C ALA A 9 -7.80 24.64 -11.63
N ASP A 10 -6.86 23.83 -12.11
CA ASP A 10 -6.06 24.16 -13.30
C ASP A 10 -6.86 24.19 -14.59
N ARG A 11 -7.63 23.15 -14.87
CA ARG A 11 -8.30 22.97 -16.16
C ARG A 11 -9.54 23.82 -16.34
N LEU A 12 -10.31 24.00 -15.28
CA LEU A 12 -11.63 24.64 -15.33
C LEU A 12 -11.58 26.09 -14.83
N PHE A 13 -10.63 26.43 -13.96
CA PHE A 13 -10.62 27.72 -13.27
C PHE A 13 -9.33 28.52 -13.46
N GLY A 14 -8.42 28.08 -14.36
CA GLY A 14 -7.16 28.77 -14.64
C GLY A 14 -6.27 28.91 -13.41
N GLY A 15 -6.28 27.91 -12.53
CA GLY A 15 -5.54 27.90 -11.26
C GLY A 15 -6.19 28.69 -10.13
N LYS A 16 -7.34 29.36 -10.35
CA LYS A 16 -8.10 30.00 -9.26
C LYS A 16 -8.56 28.96 -8.26
N GLY A 17 -8.45 29.28 -6.96
CA GLY A 17 -8.75 28.34 -5.87
C GLY A 17 -7.57 27.49 -5.42
N LYS A 18 -6.45 27.43 -6.17
CA LYS A 18 -5.24 26.72 -5.72
C LYS A 18 -4.72 27.19 -4.36
N PRO A 19 -4.60 28.50 -4.05
CA PRO A 19 -4.16 28.93 -2.72
C PRO A 19 -5.08 28.48 -1.58
N LEU A 20 -6.38 28.31 -1.86
CA LEU A 20 -7.33 27.78 -0.89
C LEU A 20 -7.15 26.26 -0.74
N LEU A 21 -6.96 25.55 -1.86
CA LEU A 21 -6.61 24.14 -1.85
C LEU A 21 -5.28 23.92 -1.12
N ASP A 22 -4.26 24.74 -1.30
CA ASP A 22 -2.98 24.58 -0.57
C ASP A 22 -3.15 24.69 0.96
N ARG A 23 -4.22 25.33 1.44
CA ARG A 23 -4.55 25.40 2.88
C ARG A 23 -5.36 24.21 3.37
N ILE A 24 -6.32 23.74 2.57
CA ILE A 24 -7.25 22.66 2.94
C ILE A 24 -6.67 21.29 2.57
N TYR A 25 -6.06 21.21 1.40
CA TYR A 25 -5.32 20.13 0.75
C TYR A 25 -3.85 20.55 0.57
N PRO A 26 -3.05 20.68 1.64
CA PRO A 26 -1.67 21.06 1.47
C PRO A 26 -0.98 19.88 0.80
N ARG A 27 -0.85 20.00 -0.52
CA ARG A 27 -0.05 19.18 -1.43
C ARG A 27 -0.81 17.97 -1.98
N ARG A 28 -1.38 18.18 -3.17
CA ARG A 28 -1.58 17.34 -4.38
C ARG A 28 -1.80 15.80 -4.31
N CYS A 29 -1.78 15.14 -3.16
CA CYS A 29 -2.08 13.72 -2.97
C CYS A 29 -3.44 13.57 -2.27
N GLY A 30 -4.51 13.45 -3.06
CA GLY A 30 -5.82 12.94 -2.63
C GLY A 30 -6.49 13.58 -1.41
N GLN A 31 -7.46 12.88 -0.82
CA GLN A 31 -8.34 13.43 0.21
C GLN A 31 -7.63 13.59 1.54
N VAL A 32 -7.66 14.81 2.07
CA VAL A 32 -6.89 15.26 3.26
C VAL A 32 -7.14 14.42 4.53
N ALA A 33 -8.29 13.75 4.66
CA ALA A 33 -8.73 13.16 5.93
C ALA A 33 -8.53 11.64 6.08
N HIS A 34 -7.80 10.96 5.20
CA HIS A 34 -7.71 9.49 5.20
C HIS A 34 -6.35 8.91 5.64
N TRP A 35 -5.88 9.22 6.86
CA TRP A 35 -4.80 8.46 7.53
C TRP A 35 -3.56 8.07 6.68
N GLY A 36 -3.21 8.84 5.64
CA GLY A 36 -2.07 8.58 4.76
C GLY A 36 -0.71 8.89 5.42
N GLY A 37 -0.76 9.48 6.61
CA GLY A 37 0.34 9.58 7.54
C GLY A 37 1.40 10.64 7.27
N HIS A 38 1.62 11.04 6.02
CA HIS A 38 2.56 12.12 5.71
C HIS A 38 1.96 13.52 5.93
N TRP A 39 0.68 13.68 5.57
CA TRP A 39 -0.01 14.96 5.66
C TRP A 39 -1.54 14.82 5.69
N GLY A 40 -2.21 15.56 6.57
CA GLY A 40 -3.68 15.73 6.58
C GLY A 40 -4.37 15.69 7.96
N PRO A 41 -5.68 16.01 8.09
CA PRO A 41 -6.42 15.89 9.35
C PRO A 41 -6.80 14.47 9.80
N GLY A 42 -6.46 13.43 9.04
CA GLY A 42 -6.79 12.04 9.38
C GLY A 42 -5.77 11.35 10.27
N GLY A 43 -5.29 11.95 11.36
CA GLY A 43 -4.45 11.26 12.35
C GLY A 43 -2.93 11.39 12.22
N GLU A 44 -2.25 11.13 13.34
CA GLU A 44 -0.84 11.50 13.57
C GLU A 44 0.10 10.33 13.34
N ILE A 45 0.53 10.09 12.09
CA ILE A 45 1.50 9.04 11.77
C ILE A 45 2.90 9.64 11.66
N HIS A 46 3.87 9.07 12.36
CA HIS A 46 5.22 9.62 12.43
C HIS A 46 6.20 8.77 11.64
N PHE A 47 7.31 9.36 11.24
CA PHE A 47 8.41 8.66 10.61
C PHE A 47 8.92 7.52 11.52
N PRO A 48 9.22 6.32 11.01
CA PRO A 48 9.21 5.89 9.60
C PRO A 48 7.89 5.23 9.14
N TRP A 49 6.80 5.38 9.88
CA TRP A 49 5.59 4.58 9.74
C TRP A 49 4.68 5.01 8.59
N TRP A 50 4.92 6.19 8.03
CA TRP A 50 4.29 6.64 6.80
C TRP A 50 4.99 6.17 5.51
N LEU A 51 6.11 5.41 5.60
CA LEU A 51 6.75 4.84 4.41
C LEU A 51 5.90 3.77 3.68
N PRO A 52 5.31 2.77 4.37
CA PRO A 52 4.41 1.81 3.72
C PRO A 52 3.20 2.45 3.02
N PRO A 53 2.44 3.38 3.63
CA PRO A 53 1.33 4.01 2.93
C PRO A 53 1.79 4.86 1.75
N ILE A 54 2.92 5.58 1.81
CA ILE A 54 3.43 6.28 0.61
C ILE A 54 3.73 5.29 -0.52
N LEU A 55 4.30 4.12 -0.24
CA LEU A 55 4.49 3.10 -1.29
C LEU A 55 3.15 2.69 -1.91
N GLN A 56 2.12 2.45 -1.10
CA GLN A 56 0.78 2.13 -1.57
C GLN A 56 0.21 3.26 -2.45
N TRP A 57 0.35 4.52 -2.02
CA TRP A 57 -0.03 5.69 -2.82
C TRP A 57 0.67 5.73 -4.18
N CYS A 58 1.95 5.37 -4.21
CA CYS A 58 2.72 5.40 -5.44
C CYS A 58 2.29 4.34 -6.45
N VAL A 59 1.79 3.18 -6.03
CA VAL A 59 1.51 2.07 -6.96
C VAL A 59 0.02 1.88 -7.27
N ASP A 60 -0.87 2.43 -6.46
CA ASP A 60 -2.33 2.30 -6.60
C ASP A 60 -2.93 3.36 -7.56
N THR A 61 -4.17 3.14 -7.97
CA THR A 61 -4.94 3.90 -8.97
C THR A 61 -5.72 5.06 -8.37
N ARG A 62 -6.17 4.86 -7.13
CA ARG A 62 -6.99 5.75 -6.31
C ARG A 62 -6.27 6.04 -5.00
N ASP A 63 -6.86 6.93 -4.20
CA ASP A 63 -6.54 7.05 -2.78
C ASP A 63 -6.56 5.65 -2.12
N PRO A 64 -5.39 5.05 -1.83
CA PRO A 64 -5.28 3.70 -1.30
C PRO A 64 -5.86 3.61 0.11
N ALA A 65 -6.14 4.75 0.77
CA ALA A 65 -6.50 4.75 2.17
C ALA A 65 -7.91 4.28 2.46
N SER A 66 -8.81 4.32 1.49
CA SER A 66 -10.13 3.71 1.62
C SER A 66 -10.08 2.18 1.70
N ASP A 67 -8.99 1.55 1.25
CA ASP A 67 -8.97 0.12 0.94
C ASP A 67 -7.79 -0.62 1.60
N THR A 68 -6.59 0.00 1.64
CA THR A 68 -5.32 -0.71 1.92
C THR A 68 -4.44 -0.11 3.01
N THR A 69 -4.69 1.13 3.48
CA THR A 69 -3.79 1.77 4.46
C THR A 69 -4.31 1.76 5.90
N HIS A 70 -5.63 1.78 6.15
CA HIS A 70 -6.19 1.94 7.50
C HIS A 70 -5.74 0.84 8.47
N SER A 71 -5.68 -0.41 8.01
CA SER A 71 -5.17 -1.53 8.83
C SER A 71 -3.73 -1.33 9.30
N TRP A 72 -2.91 -0.61 8.54
CA TRP A 72 -1.57 -0.22 8.95
C TRP A 72 -1.60 1.02 9.85
N THR A 73 -2.18 2.12 9.37
CA THR A 73 -2.04 3.45 9.98
C THR A 73 -2.96 3.68 11.19
N GLU A 74 -4.16 3.10 11.20
CA GLU A 74 -5.09 3.20 12.34
C GLU A 74 -4.94 2.05 13.34
N HIS A 75 -4.58 0.86 12.86
CA HIS A 75 -4.48 -0.32 13.70
C HIS A 75 -3.04 -0.67 14.08
N VAL A 76 -2.24 -1.24 13.17
CA VAL A 76 -0.90 -1.77 13.49
C VAL A 76 -0.05 -0.76 14.25
N VAL A 77 0.00 0.47 13.74
CA VAL A 77 0.81 1.56 14.31
C VAL A 77 0.48 1.85 15.79
N ARG A 78 -0.78 1.68 16.21
CA ARG A 78 -1.21 1.91 17.60
C ARG A 78 -0.74 0.82 18.56
N TYR A 79 -0.36 -0.35 18.03
CA TYR A 79 0.15 -1.48 18.81
C TYR A 79 1.68 -1.49 18.92
N LEU A 80 2.37 -0.69 18.11
CA LEU A 80 3.83 -0.62 18.12
C LEU A 80 4.33 -0.04 19.44
N SER A 81 5.49 -0.55 19.89
CA SER A 81 6.09 -0.15 21.17
C SER A 81 6.32 1.35 21.30
N LYS A 82 6.62 2.02 20.19
CA LYS A 82 6.72 3.48 20.07
C LYS A 82 6.31 3.94 18.69
N HIS A 83 5.49 4.99 18.63
CA HIS A 83 5.05 5.65 17.41
C HIS A 83 5.00 7.17 17.66
N GLY A 84 6.00 7.91 17.18
CA GLY A 84 6.12 9.33 17.50
C GLY A 84 6.18 9.58 19.02
N PRO A 85 5.31 10.45 19.58
CA PRO A 85 5.20 10.67 21.02
C PRO A 85 4.42 9.57 21.75
N TYR A 86 3.76 8.66 21.02
CA TYR A 86 2.89 7.63 21.58
C TYR A 86 3.64 6.33 21.89
N ARG A 87 3.12 5.60 22.88
CA ARG A 87 3.56 4.24 23.23
C ARG A 87 2.37 3.30 23.14
N GLY A 88 2.52 2.24 22.35
CA GLY A 88 1.53 1.17 22.28
C GLY A 88 1.55 0.29 23.54
N PRO A 89 0.58 -0.63 23.66
CA PRO A 89 0.42 -1.51 24.80
C PRO A 89 1.48 -2.61 24.91
N TYR A 90 2.26 -2.87 23.85
CA TYR A 90 3.19 -3.99 23.80
C TYR A 90 4.67 -3.58 23.81
N PRO A 91 5.53 -4.32 24.55
CA PRO A 91 6.97 -4.15 24.45
C PRO A 91 7.48 -4.59 23.08
N LEU A 92 8.65 -4.08 22.67
CA LEU A 92 9.23 -4.35 21.36
C LEU A 92 9.40 -5.85 21.06
N GLU A 93 9.74 -6.66 22.07
CA GLU A 93 9.85 -8.12 21.92
C GLU A 93 8.55 -8.75 21.44
N LYS A 94 7.41 -8.39 22.05
CA LYS A 94 6.09 -8.91 21.66
C LYS A 94 5.69 -8.39 20.28
N VAL A 95 5.99 -7.13 19.97
CA VAL A 95 5.79 -6.56 18.62
C VAL A 95 6.56 -7.36 17.57
N ARG A 96 7.86 -7.62 17.81
CA ARG A 96 8.71 -8.41 16.92
C ARG A 96 8.17 -9.83 16.72
N ALA A 97 7.69 -10.49 17.78
CA ALA A 97 7.11 -11.83 17.69
C ALA A 97 5.84 -11.87 16.82
N VAL A 98 4.93 -10.90 16.96
CA VAL A 98 3.74 -10.82 16.10
C VAL A 98 4.12 -10.48 14.67
N CYS A 99 5.07 -9.56 14.45
CA CYS A 99 5.56 -9.22 13.12
C CYS A 99 6.22 -10.40 12.41
N GLU A 100 7.02 -11.20 13.10
CA GLU A 100 7.58 -12.45 12.56
C GLU A 100 6.48 -13.39 12.09
N LYS A 101 5.45 -13.60 12.92
CA LYS A 101 4.33 -14.51 12.62
C LYS A 101 3.53 -14.07 11.38
N VAL A 102 3.32 -12.77 11.21
CA VAL A 102 2.42 -12.22 10.17
C VAL A 102 3.16 -11.85 8.89
N TYR A 103 4.34 -11.23 9.02
CA TYR A 103 5.10 -10.67 7.91
C TYR A 103 6.33 -11.52 7.55
N GLY A 104 6.71 -12.51 8.38
CA GLY A 104 7.94 -13.28 8.19
C GLY A 104 9.22 -12.49 8.47
N ASP A 105 9.11 -11.32 9.12
CA ASP A 105 10.25 -10.48 9.49
C ASP A 105 9.93 -9.75 10.81
N PRO A 106 10.73 -9.95 11.88
CA PRO A 106 10.42 -9.36 13.17
C PRO A 106 10.69 -7.85 13.19
N ARG A 107 11.48 -7.35 12.24
CA ARG A 107 11.93 -5.94 12.19
C ARG A 107 10.83 -5.01 11.69
N VAL A 108 9.75 -5.53 11.09
CA VAL A 108 8.64 -4.72 10.52
C VAL A 108 8.06 -3.73 11.54
N GLY A 109 7.89 -4.15 12.78
CA GLY A 109 7.35 -3.32 13.87
C GLY A 109 8.40 -2.57 14.69
N ASP A 110 9.67 -2.56 14.26
CA ASP A 110 10.77 -1.96 14.99
C ASP A 110 11.10 -0.55 14.45
N PRO A 111 11.03 0.51 15.29
CA PRO A 111 11.32 1.88 14.88
C PRO A 111 12.78 2.13 14.50
N ALA A 112 13.70 1.21 14.82
CA ALA A 112 15.11 1.36 14.46
C ALA A 112 15.37 1.23 12.95
N PHE A 113 14.43 0.64 12.20
CA PHE A 113 14.55 0.42 10.77
C PHE A 113 13.63 1.39 10.02
N ASP A 114 14.22 2.24 9.19
CA ASP A 114 13.51 3.22 8.37
C ASP A 114 13.46 2.79 6.90
N TYR A 115 14.49 3.11 6.12
CA TYR A 115 14.64 2.78 4.72
C TYR A 115 15.47 1.51 4.50
N ASP A 116 16.27 1.10 5.49
CA ASP A 116 17.22 0.00 5.37
C ASP A 116 17.04 -1.03 6.50
N PRO A 117 16.89 -2.33 6.19
CA PRO A 117 16.75 -2.87 4.84
C PRO A 117 15.34 -2.63 4.28
N PRO A 118 15.20 -2.41 2.95
CA PRO A 118 13.97 -1.89 2.36
C PRO A 118 12.77 -2.83 2.54
N GLU A 119 13.00 -4.14 2.58
CA GLU A 119 11.94 -5.14 2.77
C GLU A 119 11.12 -4.90 4.04
N VAL A 120 11.71 -4.30 5.08
CA VAL A 120 11.06 -4.04 6.37
C VAL A 120 9.87 -3.08 6.24
N LYS A 121 9.87 -2.20 5.24
CA LYS A 121 8.71 -1.32 4.93
C LYS A 121 7.92 -1.78 3.72
N VAL A 122 8.53 -2.54 2.82
CA VAL A 122 7.86 -3.05 1.63
C VAL A 122 6.93 -4.22 1.95
N ILE A 123 7.36 -5.17 2.80
CA ILE A 123 6.55 -6.33 3.18
C ILE A 123 5.18 -5.92 3.75
N PRO A 124 5.07 -5.03 4.76
CA PRO A 124 3.76 -4.61 5.24
C PRO A 124 2.96 -3.86 4.17
N ALA A 125 3.60 -3.04 3.32
CA ALA A 125 2.89 -2.36 2.24
C ALA A 125 2.22 -3.36 1.28
N ILE A 126 2.92 -4.42 0.88
CA ILE A 126 2.37 -5.48 0.03
C ILE A 126 1.27 -6.25 0.76
N TRP A 127 1.54 -6.71 1.97
CA TRP A 127 0.62 -7.55 2.73
C TRP A 127 -0.73 -6.85 2.98
N HIS A 128 -0.69 -5.58 3.39
CA HIS A 128 -1.92 -4.79 3.63
C HIS A 128 -2.64 -4.42 2.33
N THR A 129 -1.92 -4.23 1.22
CA THR A 129 -2.54 -4.03 -0.10
C THR A 129 -3.37 -5.24 -0.52
N ASP A 130 -2.78 -6.44 -0.44
CA ASP A 130 -3.47 -7.67 -0.83
C ASP A 130 -4.66 -7.96 0.07
N ARG A 131 -4.53 -7.69 1.37
CA ARG A 131 -5.64 -7.82 2.32
C ARG A 131 -6.74 -6.81 2.07
N GLY A 132 -6.41 -5.59 1.66
CA GLY A 132 -7.39 -4.58 1.24
C GLY A 132 -8.26 -5.07 0.09
N MET A 133 -7.66 -5.67 -0.94
CA MET A 133 -8.42 -6.26 -2.06
C MET A 133 -9.43 -7.31 -1.60
N ILE A 134 -9.11 -8.05 -0.55
CA ILE A 134 -10.00 -9.04 0.06
C ILE A 134 -11.09 -8.36 0.89
N VAL A 135 -10.75 -7.36 1.70
CA VAL A 135 -11.73 -6.58 2.48
C VAL A 135 -12.81 -6.03 1.56
N ASP A 136 -12.43 -5.44 0.43
CA ASP A 136 -13.37 -4.89 -0.56
C ASP A 136 -14.22 -5.98 -1.22
N SER A 137 -13.59 -7.11 -1.57
CA SER A 137 -14.28 -8.24 -2.19
C SER A 137 -15.28 -8.92 -1.26
N LEU A 138 -15.01 -8.91 0.05
CA LEU A 138 -15.89 -9.46 1.09
C LEU A 138 -16.85 -8.41 1.67
N ILE A 139 -16.73 -7.14 1.27
CA ILE A 139 -17.53 -6.01 1.76
C ILE A 139 -17.43 -5.89 3.28
N LEU A 140 -16.21 -6.01 3.80
CA LEU A 140 -15.90 -5.80 5.22
C LEU A 140 -15.47 -4.36 5.47
N CYS A 141 -15.58 -3.93 6.73
CA CYS A 141 -15.03 -2.64 7.16
C CYS A 141 -13.50 -2.73 7.27
N GLU A 142 -12.81 -1.93 6.49
CA GLU A 142 -11.35 -1.79 6.42
C GLU A 142 -10.75 -1.21 7.72
N ARG A 143 -11.52 -0.42 8.47
CA ARG A 143 -11.08 0.07 9.79
C ARG A 143 -10.97 -1.04 10.82
N GLU A 144 -11.72 -2.12 10.60
CA GLU A 144 -11.74 -3.30 11.48
C GLU A 144 -10.91 -4.46 10.92
N HIS A 145 -10.61 -4.50 9.62
CA HIS A 145 -9.90 -5.62 8.98
C HIS A 145 -8.85 -5.14 7.96
N PRO A 146 -7.73 -5.86 7.81
CA PRO A 146 -7.27 -6.96 8.66
C PRO A 146 -6.77 -6.50 10.04
N ARG A 147 -6.91 -7.37 11.05
CA ARG A 147 -6.24 -7.23 12.35
C ARG A 147 -4.94 -8.04 12.37
N VAL A 148 -3.87 -7.45 12.90
CA VAL A 148 -2.55 -8.07 13.12
C VAL A 148 -2.29 -8.31 14.61
N PHE A 149 -2.65 -7.34 15.45
CA PHE A 149 -2.53 -7.41 16.91
C PHE A 149 -3.89 -7.59 17.58
N SER A 150 -3.90 -8.18 18.78
CA SER A 150 -5.11 -8.37 19.59
C SER A 150 -4.83 -8.32 21.08
N MET A 151 -5.52 -7.43 21.80
CA MET A 151 -5.49 -7.35 23.27
C MET A 151 -6.13 -8.56 23.96
N PHE A 152 -6.84 -9.42 23.22
CA PHE A 152 -7.53 -10.59 23.76
C PHE A 152 -6.71 -11.88 23.64
N SER A 153 -5.52 -11.81 23.07
CA SER A 153 -4.60 -12.94 22.92
C SER A 153 -3.40 -12.78 23.85
N GLU A 154 -2.92 -13.89 24.42
CA GLU A 154 -1.75 -13.88 25.30
C GLU A 154 -0.47 -13.48 24.52
N ASP A 155 -0.32 -14.01 23.30
CA ASP A 155 0.81 -13.71 22.41
C ASP A 155 0.70 -12.33 21.73
N GLY A 156 -0.44 -11.65 21.84
CA GLY A 156 -0.69 -10.35 21.25
C GLY A 156 -1.08 -10.38 19.77
N SER A 157 -1.22 -11.55 19.15
CA SER A 157 -1.59 -11.71 17.75
C SER A 157 -3.10 -11.78 17.52
N ALA A 158 -3.57 -11.13 16.46
CA ALA A 158 -4.93 -11.35 15.96
C ALA A 158 -5.00 -12.62 15.11
N ASP A 159 -6.22 -13.13 14.92
CA ASP A 159 -6.49 -14.22 13.98
C ASP A 159 -6.51 -13.70 12.55
N THR A 160 -5.35 -13.70 11.89
CA THR A 160 -5.21 -13.25 10.49
C THR A 160 -5.96 -14.13 9.49
N ALA A 161 -6.36 -15.35 9.90
CA ALA A 161 -7.19 -16.25 9.10
C ALA A 161 -8.69 -15.97 9.22
N LEU A 162 -9.12 -15.01 10.05
CA LEU A 162 -10.55 -14.73 10.30
C LEU A 162 -11.35 -14.51 9.01
N MET A 163 -10.84 -13.72 8.07
CA MET A 163 -11.54 -13.47 6.80
C MET A 163 -11.70 -14.73 5.95
N ALA A 164 -10.74 -15.66 5.98
CA ALA A 164 -10.83 -16.93 5.27
C ALA A 164 -11.89 -17.83 5.91
N LYS A 165 -11.92 -17.89 7.25
CA LYS A 165 -12.92 -18.63 8.02
C LYS A 165 -14.34 -18.11 7.76
N LEU A 166 -14.51 -16.78 7.73
CA LEU A 166 -15.78 -16.13 7.40
C LEU A 166 -16.22 -16.48 5.97
N PHE A 167 -15.31 -16.40 4.99
CA PHE A 167 -15.61 -16.78 3.61
C PHE A 167 -16.07 -18.24 3.52
N SER A 168 -15.34 -19.18 4.12
CA SER A 168 -15.72 -20.60 4.12
C SER A 168 -17.07 -20.83 4.77
N ALA A 169 -17.32 -20.23 5.94
CA ALA A 169 -18.57 -20.37 6.67
C ALA A 169 -19.78 -19.81 5.90
N CYS A 170 -19.62 -18.69 5.21
CA CYS A 170 -20.71 -18.05 4.48
C CYS A 170 -20.99 -18.67 3.10
N THR A 171 -19.97 -19.19 2.42
CA THR A 171 -20.09 -19.66 1.03
C THR A 171 -20.14 -21.19 0.91
N GLY A 172 -19.68 -21.92 1.92
CA GLY A 172 -19.46 -23.36 1.86
C GLY A 172 -18.25 -23.78 1.02
N VAL A 173 -17.45 -22.83 0.52
CA VAL A 173 -16.21 -23.09 -0.22
C VAL A 173 -15.03 -23.02 0.74
N GLU A 174 -14.35 -24.14 0.95
CA GLU A 174 -13.15 -24.18 1.78
C GLU A 174 -12.08 -23.21 1.27
N MET A 175 -11.65 -22.33 2.15
CA MET A 175 -10.65 -21.29 1.88
C MET A 175 -9.63 -21.26 3.02
N SER A 176 -8.36 -21.46 2.69
CA SER A 176 -7.27 -21.24 3.63
C SER A 176 -6.85 -19.76 3.65
N GLU A 177 -6.16 -19.34 4.71
CA GLU A 177 -5.57 -18.00 4.77
C GLU A 177 -4.61 -17.74 3.60
N LYS A 178 -3.82 -18.74 3.22
CA LYS A 178 -2.86 -18.64 2.11
C LYS A 178 -3.57 -18.46 0.77
N ASP A 179 -4.65 -19.21 0.53
CA ASP A 179 -5.43 -19.10 -0.70
C ASP A 179 -6.12 -17.73 -0.78
N LEU A 180 -6.63 -17.22 0.34
CA LEU A 180 -7.23 -15.89 0.43
C LEU A 180 -6.19 -14.78 0.17
N GLN A 181 -5.00 -14.88 0.77
CA GLN A 181 -3.90 -13.96 0.50
C GLN A 181 -3.52 -13.96 -0.99
N LYS A 182 -3.40 -15.14 -1.60
CA LYS A 182 -3.10 -15.29 -3.03
C LYS A 182 -4.21 -14.71 -3.92
N ALA A 183 -5.48 -14.81 -3.50
CA ALA A 183 -6.58 -14.16 -4.20
C ALA A 183 -6.46 -12.62 -4.18
N GLY A 184 -6.03 -12.03 -3.06
CA GLY A 184 -5.76 -10.59 -2.94
C GLY A 184 -4.64 -10.13 -3.86
N GLU A 185 -3.51 -10.85 -3.86
CA GLU A 185 -2.36 -10.59 -4.76
C GLU A 185 -2.80 -10.67 -6.24
N ARG A 186 -3.63 -11.66 -6.60
CA ARG A 186 -4.19 -11.82 -7.94
C ARG A 186 -5.06 -10.64 -8.36
N ILE A 187 -5.95 -10.18 -7.48
CA ILE A 187 -6.81 -9.02 -7.75
C ILE A 187 -5.95 -7.78 -8.00
N PHE A 188 -4.97 -7.51 -7.14
CA PHE A 188 -4.12 -6.33 -7.28
C PHE A 188 -3.30 -6.34 -8.58
N ASN A 189 -2.75 -7.51 -8.97
CA ASN A 189 -2.03 -7.66 -10.24
C ASN A 189 -2.95 -7.50 -11.46
N LEU A 190 -4.20 -7.96 -11.37
CA LEU A 190 -5.18 -7.75 -12.44
C LEU A 190 -5.53 -6.27 -12.60
N LEU A 191 -5.75 -5.56 -11.49
CA LEU A 191 -5.97 -4.10 -11.50
C LEU A 191 -4.78 -3.38 -12.15
N ARG A 192 -3.56 -3.70 -11.72
CA ARG A 192 -2.33 -3.16 -12.32
C ARG A 192 -2.28 -3.38 -13.84
N ALA A 193 -2.65 -4.58 -14.31
CA ALA A 193 -2.68 -4.89 -15.74
C ALA A 193 -3.74 -4.06 -16.50
N ILE A 194 -4.91 -3.84 -15.89
CA ILE A 194 -5.95 -2.96 -16.44
C ILE A 194 -5.42 -1.53 -16.63
N ASP A 195 -4.72 -0.97 -15.64
CA ASP A 195 -4.15 0.38 -15.76
C ASP A 195 -3.04 0.46 -16.79
N ILE A 196 -2.20 -0.56 -16.87
CA ILE A 196 -1.16 -0.67 -17.89
C ILE A 196 -1.80 -0.61 -19.28
N ARG A 197 -2.84 -1.42 -19.51
CA ARG A 197 -3.54 -1.52 -20.78
C ARG A 197 -4.26 -0.23 -21.14
N ASN A 198 -5.09 0.27 -20.24
CA ASN A 198 -6.02 1.36 -20.53
C ASN A 198 -5.39 2.75 -20.38
N HIS A 199 -4.40 2.88 -19.50
CA HIS A 199 -3.86 4.19 -19.09
C HIS A 199 -2.33 4.29 -19.20
N GLY A 200 -1.66 3.22 -19.66
CA GLY A 200 -0.22 3.24 -19.81
C GLY A 200 0.54 3.36 -18.50
N ARG A 201 -0.02 2.83 -17.41
CA ARG A 201 0.65 2.80 -16.10
C ARG A 201 2.06 2.22 -16.23
N SER A 202 3.00 2.85 -15.53
CA SER A 202 4.42 2.51 -15.55
C SER A 202 5.10 3.07 -14.31
N ARG A 203 6.34 2.64 -14.06
CA ARG A 203 7.23 3.20 -13.04
C ARG A 203 7.25 4.73 -13.05
N ARG A 204 7.33 5.35 -14.24
CA ARG A 204 7.33 6.82 -14.37
C ARG A 204 6.12 7.47 -13.69
N GLU A 205 4.95 6.85 -13.77
CA GLU A 205 3.74 7.39 -13.12
C GLU A 205 3.73 7.10 -11.62
N ASP A 206 4.32 5.99 -11.19
CA ASP A 206 4.49 5.69 -9.77
C ASP A 206 5.46 6.71 -9.11
N GLU A 207 6.59 7.01 -9.75
CA GLU A 207 7.59 7.98 -9.26
C GLU A 207 7.06 9.42 -9.21
N LYS A 208 6.19 9.83 -10.14
CA LYS A 208 5.55 11.16 -10.08
C LYS A 208 4.74 11.35 -8.80
N THR A 209 4.20 10.27 -8.25
CA THR A 209 3.44 10.32 -7.00
C THR A 209 4.35 10.68 -5.82
N VAL A 210 5.63 10.27 -5.86
CA VAL A 210 6.63 10.61 -4.84
C VAL A 210 6.84 12.12 -4.74
N ASP A 211 6.78 12.85 -5.87
CA ASP A 211 6.93 14.31 -5.87
C ASP A 211 5.85 15.01 -5.03
N TYR A 212 4.69 14.38 -4.87
CA TYR A 212 3.63 14.84 -3.99
C TYR A 212 3.90 14.55 -2.51
N PHE A 213 5.03 13.96 -2.14
CA PHE A 213 5.45 13.79 -0.75
C PHE A 213 6.79 14.47 -0.47
N MET A 214 7.31 15.27 -1.42
CA MET A 214 8.60 15.97 -1.29
C MET A 214 8.46 17.25 -0.48
N TYR A 215 8.15 17.08 0.81
CA TYR A 215 8.01 18.17 1.75
C TYR A 215 8.02 17.69 3.22
N PRO A 216 8.16 18.60 4.22
CA PRO A 216 8.13 18.18 5.63
C PRO A 216 6.78 17.60 6.05
N GLY A 217 6.82 16.43 6.68
CA GLY A 217 5.68 15.78 7.33
C GLY A 217 5.00 16.69 8.35
N LYS A 218 3.68 16.55 8.49
CA LYS A 218 2.87 17.49 9.29
C LYS A 218 3.23 17.49 10.77
N ASP A 219 3.38 16.30 11.32
CA ASP A 219 3.45 16.10 12.77
C ASP A 219 4.89 15.91 13.26
N ASP A 220 5.82 15.55 12.37
CA ASP A 220 7.24 15.29 12.70
C ASP A 220 8.24 16.21 11.97
N GLY A 221 7.81 16.96 10.96
CA GLY A 221 8.68 17.82 10.15
C GLY A 221 9.71 17.08 9.29
N VAL A 222 9.62 15.74 9.21
CA VAL A 222 10.60 14.91 8.48
C VAL A 222 10.36 15.05 6.98
N MET A 223 11.43 15.30 6.22
CA MET A 223 11.40 15.31 4.76
C MET A 223 11.60 13.89 4.23
N LEU A 224 10.81 13.46 3.25
CA LEU A 224 11.04 12.21 2.54
C LEU A 224 12.41 12.24 1.83
N ASP A 225 13.21 11.20 2.01
CA ASP A 225 14.45 10.99 1.26
C ASP A 225 14.11 10.26 -0.04
N LYS A 226 14.04 11.01 -1.14
CA LYS A 226 13.60 10.48 -2.45
C LYS A 226 14.48 9.33 -2.93
N GLU A 227 15.80 9.46 -2.81
CA GLU A 227 16.74 8.44 -3.31
C GLU A 227 16.61 7.14 -2.52
N LYS A 228 16.46 7.23 -1.19
CA LYS A 228 16.20 6.05 -0.37
C LYS A 228 14.84 5.45 -0.68
N PHE A 229 13.81 6.29 -0.84
CA PHE A 229 12.46 5.85 -1.13
C PHE A 229 12.36 5.11 -2.48
N LEU A 230 13.07 5.57 -3.51
CA LEU A 230 13.11 4.87 -4.80
C LEU A 230 13.70 3.46 -4.68
N ARG A 231 14.64 3.21 -3.73
CA ARG A 231 15.11 1.85 -3.44
C ARG A 231 14.06 0.98 -2.74
N LEU A 232 13.18 1.58 -1.93
CA LEU A 232 12.01 0.86 -1.40
C LEU A 232 11.07 0.49 -2.54
N MET A 233 10.88 1.38 -3.52
CA MET A 233 10.06 1.10 -4.70
C MET A 233 10.66 -0.02 -5.57
N ASP A 234 11.98 -0.04 -5.76
CA ASP A 234 12.67 -1.15 -6.44
C ASP A 234 12.41 -2.48 -5.73
N LYS A 235 12.59 -2.51 -4.40
CA LYS A 235 12.31 -3.69 -3.59
C LYS A 235 10.81 -4.06 -3.62
N TYR A 236 9.91 -3.08 -3.73
CA TYR A 236 8.48 -3.33 -3.93
C TYR A 236 8.21 -4.08 -5.24
N TYR A 237 8.79 -3.62 -6.35
CA TYR A 237 8.66 -4.32 -7.63
C TYR A 237 9.27 -5.72 -7.60
N GLU A 238 10.46 -5.86 -7.01
CA GLU A 238 11.12 -7.16 -6.82
C GLU A 238 10.21 -8.14 -6.06
N LEU A 239 9.72 -7.76 -4.87
CA LEU A 239 8.87 -8.63 -4.05
C LEU A 239 7.50 -8.89 -4.67
N ARG A 240 6.98 -7.96 -5.49
CA ARG A 240 5.76 -8.17 -6.30
C ARG A 240 5.97 -9.09 -7.50
N GLY A 241 7.20 -9.41 -7.89
CA GLY A 241 7.48 -10.10 -9.14
C GLY A 241 7.20 -9.24 -10.37
N TRP A 242 7.44 -7.93 -10.25
CA TRP A 242 7.30 -6.94 -11.30
C TRP A 242 8.68 -6.57 -11.87
N ASP A 243 8.71 -6.17 -13.13
CA ASP A 243 9.90 -5.65 -13.78
C ASP A 243 10.26 -4.27 -13.20
N ILE A 244 11.50 -4.13 -12.73
CA ILE A 244 11.95 -2.93 -12.00
C ILE A 244 11.92 -1.67 -12.87
N GLU A 245 12.22 -1.79 -14.16
CA GLU A 245 12.32 -0.66 -15.08
C GLU A 245 10.93 -0.16 -15.50
N SER A 246 10.05 -1.07 -15.90
CA SER A 246 8.72 -0.73 -16.40
C SER A 246 7.66 -0.60 -15.30
N GLY A 247 7.84 -1.28 -14.17
CA GLY A 247 6.83 -1.45 -13.13
C GLY A 247 5.67 -2.37 -13.55
N TRP A 248 5.88 -3.25 -14.54
CA TRP A 248 4.86 -4.19 -15.02
C TRP A 248 5.01 -5.57 -14.37
N PRO A 249 3.91 -6.26 -14.03
CA PRO A 249 3.96 -7.65 -13.63
C PRO A 249 4.71 -8.50 -14.67
N THR A 250 5.58 -9.41 -14.22
CA THR A 250 6.24 -10.36 -15.10
C THR A 250 5.26 -11.45 -15.56
N ARG A 251 5.52 -12.06 -16.72
CA ARG A 251 4.74 -13.23 -17.18
C ARG A 251 4.71 -14.33 -16.13
N SER A 252 5.88 -14.67 -15.56
CA SER A 252 5.97 -15.71 -14.54
C SER A 252 5.07 -15.44 -13.34
N LYS A 253 5.02 -14.19 -12.86
CA LYS A 253 4.14 -13.79 -11.75
C LYS A 253 2.66 -13.89 -12.14
N LEU A 254 2.29 -13.44 -13.33
CA LEU A 254 0.89 -13.52 -13.79
C LEU A 254 0.44 -14.98 -13.96
N GLU A 255 1.27 -15.85 -14.52
CA GLU A 255 0.96 -17.28 -14.64
C GLU A 255 0.87 -17.98 -13.27
N GLU A 256 1.76 -17.64 -12.33
CA GLU A 256 1.71 -18.12 -10.93
C GLU A 256 0.35 -17.78 -10.27
N LEU A 257 -0.19 -16.60 -10.60
CA LEU A 257 -1.49 -16.12 -10.13
C LEU A 257 -2.68 -16.62 -10.98
N GLY A 258 -2.45 -17.47 -11.97
CA GLY A 258 -3.51 -18.01 -12.84
C GLY A 258 -4.07 -16.98 -13.83
N LEU A 259 -3.29 -15.94 -14.17
CA LEU A 259 -3.64 -14.85 -15.08
C LEU A 259 -2.93 -14.99 -16.43
N LYS A 260 -2.86 -16.21 -16.99
CA LYS A 260 -2.13 -16.49 -18.24
C LYS A 260 -2.60 -15.61 -19.41
N GLU A 261 -3.91 -15.45 -19.59
CA GLU A 261 -4.47 -14.63 -20.68
C GLU A 261 -4.05 -13.16 -20.55
N VAL A 262 -3.97 -12.65 -19.31
CA VAL A 262 -3.47 -11.30 -19.03
C VAL A 262 -1.99 -11.19 -19.37
N ALA A 263 -1.20 -12.22 -19.09
CA ALA A 263 0.22 -12.26 -19.49
C ALA A 263 0.38 -12.22 -21.02
N ASP A 264 -0.44 -12.98 -21.75
CA ASP A 264 -0.47 -13.00 -23.22
C ASP A 264 -0.82 -11.62 -23.80
N GLU A 265 -1.81 -10.93 -23.21
CA GLU A 265 -2.20 -9.57 -23.61
C GLU A 265 -1.11 -8.54 -23.31
N LEU A 266 -0.51 -8.57 -22.10
CA LEU A 266 0.56 -7.63 -21.74
C LEU A 266 1.81 -7.81 -22.61
N ASP A 267 2.20 -9.03 -22.95
CA ASP A 267 3.35 -9.26 -23.85
C ASP A 267 3.08 -8.70 -25.25
N SER A 268 1.86 -8.87 -25.75
CA SER A 268 1.44 -8.29 -27.02
C SER A 268 1.53 -6.76 -27.00
N LEU A 269 1.09 -6.13 -25.90
CA LEU A 269 1.22 -4.68 -25.69
C LEU A 269 2.67 -4.22 -25.59
N ARG A 270 3.55 -4.97 -24.92
CA ARG A 270 4.99 -4.66 -24.86
C ARG A 270 5.60 -4.68 -26.26
N ALA A 271 5.31 -5.72 -27.03
CA ALA A 271 5.83 -5.86 -28.39
C ALA A 271 5.35 -4.71 -29.29
N TYR A 272 4.07 -4.33 -29.20
CA TYR A 272 3.53 -3.18 -29.91
C TYR A 272 4.24 -1.87 -29.54
N ARG A 273 4.42 -1.59 -28.23
CA ARG A 273 5.09 -0.36 -27.76
C ARG A 273 6.57 -0.28 -28.13
N LEU A 274 7.25 -1.42 -28.27
CA LEU A 274 8.65 -1.49 -28.70
C LEU A 274 8.82 -1.46 -30.24
N GLY A 275 7.75 -1.26 -31.00
CA GLY A 275 7.80 -1.29 -32.47
C GLY A 275 8.15 -2.67 -33.03
N LYS A 276 7.92 -3.75 -32.27
CA LYS A 276 8.26 -5.14 -32.64
C LYS A 276 7.07 -5.89 -33.25
N VAL A 277 5.97 -5.21 -33.55
CA VAL A 277 4.81 -5.78 -34.24
C VAL A 277 4.46 -4.86 -35.41
N CYS A 278 4.68 -5.35 -36.63
CA CYS A 278 4.04 -4.86 -37.86
C CYS A 278 2.63 -5.45 -37.98
#